data_AF-K2CVD4-F1
#
_entry.id   AF-K2CVD4-F1
#
_cell.length_a   1.000
_cell.length_b   1.000
_cell.length_c   1.000
_cell.angle_alpha   90.00
_cell.angle_beta   90.00
_cell.angle_gamma   90.00
#
_symmetry.space_group_name_H-M   'P 1'
#
loop_
_entity.id
_entity.type
_entity.pdbx_description
1 polymer ?
#
loop_
_entity_poly.entity_id
_entity_poly.type
_entity_poly.pdbx_seq_one_letter_code
_entity_poly.pdbx_strand_id
1 'polypeptide(L)'
;MAERVVKTSQRLMPSKGLFGPFCLETIITSAEEIYVIEISARIVAGTNCFIDGSPYTYLNYSEPMSTGRRIAREIKNAIKSNKLKEVLDE
;
A
#
# COMPACT_ATOMS: atom_id res chain seq x y z
N MET A 1 6.86 10.66 -3.99
CA MET A 1 6.20 10.21 -5.24
C MET A 1 4.83 9.59 -4.97
N ALA A 2 4.77 8.50 -4.21
CA ALA A 2 3.53 7.82 -3.81
C ALA A 2 2.46 8.73 -3.18
N GLU A 3 2.86 9.65 -2.30
CA GLU A 3 1.92 10.61 -1.68
C GLU A 3 1.15 11.46 -2.71
N ARG A 4 1.78 11.85 -3.83
CA ARG A 4 1.09 12.60 -4.89
C ARG A 4 0.02 11.76 -5.58
N VAL A 5 0.25 10.45 -5.72
CA VAL A 5 -0.72 9.51 -6.29
C VAL A 5 -1.93 9.41 -5.36
N VAL A 6 -1.69 9.22 -4.06
CA VAL A 6 -2.77 9.17 -3.05
C VAL A 6 -3.57 10.48 -3.05
N LYS A 7 -2.92 11.64 -2.94
CA LYS A 7 -3.62 12.95 -2.97
C LYS A 7 -4.39 13.18 -4.28
N THR A 8 -3.87 12.72 -5.41
CA THR A 8 -4.56 12.86 -6.70
C THR A 8 -5.75 11.90 -6.77
N SER A 9 -5.60 10.67 -6.30
CA SER A 9 -6.72 9.72 -6.24
C SER A 9 -7.88 10.23 -5.39
N GLN A 10 -7.60 10.92 -4.27
CA GLN A 10 -8.63 11.53 -3.42
C GLN A 10 -9.37 12.69 -4.11
N ARG A 11 -8.68 13.44 -5.00
CA ARG A 11 -9.31 14.49 -5.81
C ARG A 11 -10.17 13.93 -6.94
N LEU A 12 -9.75 12.82 -7.54
CA LEU A 12 -10.44 12.19 -8.68
C LEU A 12 -11.58 11.25 -8.24
N MET A 13 -11.46 10.63 -7.07
CA MET A 13 -12.40 9.65 -6.51
C MET A 13 -12.78 10.08 -5.08
N PRO A 14 -13.71 11.05 -4.92
CA PRO A 14 -13.90 11.77 -3.67
C PRO A 14 -14.51 10.95 -2.53
N SER A 15 -15.07 9.77 -2.80
CA SER A 15 -15.61 8.90 -1.75
C SER A 15 -14.51 8.48 -0.76
N LYS A 16 -13.40 7.92 -1.27
CA LYS A 16 -12.30 7.37 -0.45
C LYS A 16 -10.90 7.56 -1.03
N GLY A 17 -10.78 7.76 -2.35
CA GLY A 17 -9.48 7.70 -3.04
C GLY A 17 -8.82 6.32 -2.94
N LEU A 18 -7.51 6.26 -3.19
CA LEU A 18 -6.72 5.04 -3.08
C LEU A 18 -6.41 4.72 -1.61
N PHE A 19 -6.82 3.54 -1.15
CA PHE A 19 -6.50 2.99 0.16
C PHE A 19 -5.99 1.54 0.03
N GLY A 20 -5.38 1.02 1.09
CA GLY A 20 -4.76 -0.29 1.07
C GLY A 20 -3.44 -0.32 0.28
N PRO A 21 -2.99 -1.50 -0.19
CA PRO A 21 -1.72 -1.64 -0.89
C PRO A 21 -1.82 -1.17 -2.35
N PHE A 22 -0.76 -0.55 -2.83
CA PHE A 22 -0.54 -0.26 -4.25
C PHE A 22 0.95 -0.31 -4.56
N CYS A 23 1.30 -0.38 -5.83
CA CYS A 23 2.68 -0.36 -6.30
C CYS A 23 2.86 0.72 -7.38
N LEU A 24 3.97 1.45 -7.30
CA LEU A 24 4.48 2.25 -8.42
C LEU A 24 5.58 1.41 -9.06
N GLU A 25 5.37 1.03 -10.30
CA GLU A 25 6.32 0.22 -11.05
C GLU A 25 7.25 1.18 -11.78
N THR A 26 8.54 1.12 -11.43
CA THR A 26 9.51 2.16 -11.78
C THR A 26 10.77 1.60 -12.42
N ILE A 27 11.42 2.43 -13.23
CA ILE A 27 12.81 2.27 -13.65
C ILE A 27 13.68 3.34 -13.02
N ILE A 28 14.96 3.01 -12.78
CA ILE A 28 15.97 3.94 -12.29
C ILE A 28 17.03 4.09 -13.38
N THR A 29 17.31 5.33 -13.78
CA THR A 29 18.35 5.63 -14.79
C THR A 29 19.74 5.58 -14.17
N SER A 30 20.78 5.58 -15.01
CA SER A 30 22.18 5.71 -14.56
C SER A 30 22.48 7.05 -13.90
N ALA A 31 21.60 8.05 -14.06
CA ALA A 31 21.66 9.35 -13.38
C ALA A 31 20.85 9.36 -12.07
N GLU A 32 20.43 8.18 -11.58
CA GLU A 32 19.66 8.00 -10.33
C GLU A 32 18.25 8.63 -10.36
N GLU A 33 17.70 8.87 -11.56
CA GLU A 33 16.35 9.38 -11.73
C GLU A 33 15.32 8.24 -11.76
N ILE A 34 14.21 8.41 -11.03
CA ILE A 34 13.14 7.41 -10.94
C ILE A 34 11.97 7.81 -11.83
N TYR A 35 11.63 6.95 -12.79
CA TYR A 35 10.48 7.11 -13.67
C TYR A 35 9.43 6.04 -13.40
N VAL A 36 8.16 6.46 -13.26
CA VAL A 36 7.02 5.55 -13.12
C VAL A 36 6.56 5.11 -14.49
N ILE A 37 6.43 3.80 -14.69
CA ILE A 37 5.90 3.18 -15.90
C ILE A 37 4.42 2.82 -15.69
N GLU A 38 4.09 2.23 -14.54
CA GLU A 38 2.74 1.76 -14.23
C GLU A 38 2.37 2.00 -12.76
N ILE A 39 1.06 2.05 -12.48
CA ILE A 39 0.49 2.04 -11.14
C ILE A 39 -0.42 0.82 -11.00
N SER A 40 -0.02 -0.13 -10.16
CA SER A 40 -0.87 -1.24 -9.72
C SER A 40 -1.67 -0.81 -8.49
N ALA A 41 -2.96 -0.49 -8.64
CA ALA A 41 -3.86 -0.02 -7.56
C ALA A 41 -4.38 -1.16 -6.65
N ARG A 42 -3.53 -2.14 -6.34
CA ARG A 42 -3.80 -3.31 -5.51
C ARG A 42 -2.50 -3.96 -5.05
N ILE A 43 -2.61 -5.05 -4.29
CA ILE A 43 -1.47 -5.92 -4.00
C ILE A 43 -0.85 -6.48 -5.29
N VAL A 44 0.48 -6.64 -5.30
CA VAL A 44 1.26 -7.17 -6.43
C VAL A 44 2.03 -8.43 -6.04
N ALA A 45 2.35 -9.26 -7.02
CA ALA A 45 3.07 -10.52 -6.82
C ALA A 45 4.45 -10.34 -6.16
N GLY A 46 5.12 -9.20 -6.36
CA GLY A 46 6.40 -8.88 -5.71
C GLY A 46 6.34 -8.90 -4.17
N THR A 47 5.16 -8.77 -3.58
CA THR A 47 4.98 -8.89 -2.12
C THR A 47 5.14 -10.32 -1.59
N ASN A 48 5.07 -11.34 -2.46
CA ASN A 48 5.22 -12.74 -2.09
C ASN A 48 6.64 -13.08 -1.59
N CYS A 49 7.65 -12.31 -1.97
CA CYS A 49 9.01 -12.48 -1.45
C CYS A 49 9.15 -12.13 0.04
N PHE A 50 8.10 -11.55 0.65
CA PHE A 50 8.14 -10.96 2.00
C PHE A 50 7.06 -11.54 2.92
N ILE A 51 6.78 -12.85 2.82
CA ILE A 51 5.80 -13.52 3.68
C ILE A 51 6.17 -13.38 5.17
N ASP A 52 7.46 -13.50 5.49
CA ASP A 52 7.99 -13.36 6.85
C ASP A 52 8.50 -11.92 7.15
N GLY A 53 7.99 -10.93 6.41
CA GLY A 53 8.42 -9.54 6.47
C GLY A 53 9.51 -9.19 5.46
N SER A 54 9.84 -7.90 5.42
CA SER A 54 10.89 -7.31 4.58
C SER A 54 11.85 -6.48 5.43
N PRO A 55 13.03 -6.10 4.89
CA PRO A 55 13.94 -5.16 5.56
C PRO A 55 13.23 -3.87 6.00
N TYR A 56 12.23 -3.41 5.25
CA TYR A 56 11.47 -2.20 5.57
C TYR A 56 10.43 -2.42 6.66
N THR A 57 9.71 -3.55 6.64
CA THR A 57 8.68 -3.79 7.66
C THR A 57 9.29 -4.13 9.02
N TYR A 58 10.50 -4.70 9.03
CA TYR A 58 11.26 -4.96 10.26
C TYR A 58 11.49 -3.68 11.09
N LEU A 59 11.65 -2.53 10.44
CA LEU A 59 11.85 -1.25 11.12
C LEU A 59 10.61 -0.77 11.90
N ASN A 60 9.41 -1.19 11.48
CA ASN A 60 8.14 -0.68 12.00
C ASN A 60 7.41 -1.68 12.90
N TYR A 61 7.77 -2.96 12.85
CA TYR A 61 7.04 -4.04 13.51
C TYR A 61 7.99 -4.99 14.21
N SER A 62 7.65 -5.35 15.46
CA SER A 62 8.34 -6.36 16.25
C SER A 62 7.95 -7.80 15.88
N GLU A 63 7.25 -7.97 14.77
CA GLU A 63 6.75 -9.26 14.28
C GLU A 63 6.78 -9.28 12.74
N PRO A 64 6.90 -10.47 12.12
CA PRO A 64 6.87 -10.61 10.67
C PRO A 64 5.66 -9.95 10.03
N MET A 65 5.84 -9.12 9.01
CA MET A 65 4.75 -8.35 8.43
C MET A 65 4.78 -8.38 6.90
N SER A 66 4.04 -9.31 6.31
CA SER A 66 3.75 -9.28 4.87
C SER A 66 2.68 -8.25 4.54
N THR A 67 2.56 -7.88 3.26
CA THR A 67 1.48 -7.03 2.77
C THR A 67 0.10 -7.65 3.06
N GLY A 68 -0.05 -8.97 2.90
CA GLY A 68 -1.28 -9.69 3.27
C GLY A 68 -1.62 -9.56 4.76
N ARG A 69 -0.64 -9.79 5.64
CA ARG A 69 -0.82 -9.61 7.10
C ARG A 69 -1.18 -8.16 7.43
N ARG A 70 -0.60 -7.19 6.73
CA ARG A 70 -0.88 -5.76 6.93
C ARG A 70 -2.32 -5.39 6.55
N ILE A 71 -2.86 -5.94 5.46
CA ILE A 71 -4.27 -5.76 5.07
C ILE A 71 -5.20 -6.35 6.14
N ALA A 72 -4.94 -7.59 6.57
CA ALA A 72 -5.74 -8.24 7.61
C ALA A 72 -5.71 -7.47 8.94
N ARG A 73 -4.56 -6.88 9.30
CA ARG A 73 -4.42 -6.00 10.47
C ARG A 73 -5.26 -4.74 10.34
N GLU A 74 -5.30 -4.12 9.16
CA GLU A 74 -6.13 -2.93 8.92
C GLU A 74 -7.60 -3.24 9.14
N ILE A 75 -8.09 -4.33 8.55
CA ILE A 75 -9.48 -4.78 8.71
C ILE A 75 -9.79 -5.06 10.18
N LYS A 76 -8.90 -5.78 10.89
CA LYS A 76 -9.06 -6.07 12.32
C LYS A 76 -9.13 -4.79 13.16
N ASN A 77 -8.29 -3.81 12.88
CA ASN A 77 -8.29 -2.53 13.60
C ASN A 77 -9.54 -1.71 13.27
N ALA A 78 -9.96 -1.66 12.02
CA ALA A 78 -11.18 -0.96 11.60
C ALA A 78 -12.42 -1.57 12.27
N ILE A 79 -12.52 -2.90 12.39
CA ILE A 79 -13.60 -3.56 13.14
C ILE A 79 -13.55 -3.14 14.62
N LYS A 80 -12.38 -3.22 15.26
CA LYS A 80 -12.21 -2.85 16.68
C LYS A 80 -12.56 -1.38 16.97
N SER A 81 -12.32 -0.49 16.01
CA SER A 81 -12.61 0.93 16.13
C SER A 81 -13.98 1.33 15.57
N ASN A 82 -14.85 0.35 15.24
CA ASN A 82 -16.16 0.57 14.63
C ASN A 82 -16.11 1.45 13.35
N LYS A 83 -15.03 1.32 12.58
CA LYS A 83 -14.68 2.08 11.37
C LYS A 83 -14.56 1.20 10.14
N LEU A 84 -15.16 -0.01 10.14
CA LEU A 84 -15.06 -0.96 9.02
C LEU A 84 -15.47 -0.33 7.67
N LYS A 85 -16.46 0.56 7.66
CA LYS A 85 -16.92 1.27 6.45
C LYS A 85 -15.83 2.15 5.80
N GLU A 86 -14.81 2.56 6.55
CA GLU A 86 -13.70 3.37 6.03
C GLU A 86 -12.72 2.55 5.16
N VAL A 87 -12.71 1.22 5.30
CA VAL A 87 -11.74 0.31 4.64
C VAL A 87 -12.39 -0.73 3.72
N LEU A 88 -13.68 -0.55 3.42
CA LEU A 88 -14.41 -1.29 2.39
C LEU A 88 -14.74 -0.33 1.25
N ASP A 89 -14.83 -0.82 0.03
CA ASP A 89 -15.44 -0.02 -1.04
C ASP A 89 -16.98 -0.04 -0.90
N GLU A 90 -17.68 0.86 -1.60
CA GLU A 90 -19.16 0.85 -1.65
C GLU A 90 -19.72 -0.36 -2.42
#